data_AF-A0A7V2G4S1-F1
#
_entry.id   AF-A0A7V2G4S1-F1
#
_cell.length_a   1.000
_cell.length_b   1.000
_cell.length_c   1.000
_cell.angle_alpha   90.00
_cell.angle_beta   90.00
_cell.angle_gamma   90.00
#
_symmetry.space_group_name_H-M   'P 1'
#
loop_
_entity.id
_entity.type
_entity.pdbx_description
1 polymer ?
#
loop_
_entity_poly.entity_id
_entity_poly.type
_entity_poly.pdbx_seq_one_letter_code
_entity_poly.pdbx_strand_id
1 'polypeptide(L)'
;QVQRSGGTWEGAPTPAVVDDFLANMAKLSVVMEITATVSELKDYGLEPPQSVVQLRLRGRDPPLVLQLGDRNPSVTGVYARIGNSGPVVLAGALVAWEFDKLFRALDEPAEQ
;
A
#
# COMPACT_ATOMS: atom_id res chain seq x y z
N GLN A 1 -2.33 8.30 12.82
CA GLN A 1 -3.24 7.20 12.44
C GLN A 1 -4.50 7.83 11.89
N VAL A 2 -4.96 7.37 10.72
CA VAL A 2 -6.17 7.87 10.06
C VAL A 2 -7.33 6.91 10.35
N GLN A 3 -8.51 7.43 10.66
CA GLN A 3 -9.69 6.63 10.97
C GLN A 3 -10.96 7.21 10.33
N ARG A 4 -11.91 6.37 9.95
CA ARG A 4 -13.20 6.82 9.41
C ARG A 4 -14.27 6.83 10.50
N SER A 5 -14.85 8.00 10.76
CA SER A 5 -15.92 8.22 11.75
C SER A 5 -16.97 9.14 11.14
N GLY A 6 -18.27 8.85 11.34
CA GLY A 6 -19.35 9.70 10.81
C GLY A 6 -19.36 9.88 9.28
N GLY A 7 -18.71 8.99 8.52
CA GLY A 7 -18.56 9.09 7.05
C GLY A 7 -17.33 9.87 6.57
N THR A 8 -16.62 10.56 7.48
CA THR A 8 -15.43 11.37 7.20
C THR A 8 -14.16 10.73 7.73
N TRP A 9 -13.01 11.04 7.12
CA TRP A 9 -11.70 10.63 7.64
C TRP A 9 -11.18 11.66 8.65
N GLU A 10 -10.80 11.18 9.83
CA GLU A 10 -10.13 11.95 10.89
C GLU A 10 -8.63 11.63 10.88
N GLY A 11 -7.80 12.64 11.16
CA GLY A 11 -6.34 12.50 11.23
C GLY A 11 -5.63 12.49 9.87
N ALA A 12 -6.34 12.81 8.78
CA ALA A 12 -5.77 13.05 7.46
C ALA A 12 -5.97 14.53 7.08
N PRO A 13 -4.92 15.28 6.71
CA PRO A 13 -5.02 16.66 6.22
C PRO A 13 -5.93 16.79 5.00
N THR A 14 -5.88 15.79 4.11
CA THR A 14 -6.74 15.72 2.92
C THR A 14 -7.55 14.42 2.90
N PRO A 15 -8.74 14.38 3.54
CA PRO A 15 -9.59 13.18 3.63
C PRO A 15 -9.89 12.48 2.30
N ALA A 16 -10.11 13.26 1.23
CA ALA A 16 -10.44 12.73 -0.08
C ALA A 16 -9.34 11.83 -0.68
N VAL A 17 -8.07 12.08 -0.33
CA VAL A 17 -6.95 11.25 -0.82
C VAL A 17 -7.03 9.82 -0.29
N VAL A 18 -7.58 9.62 0.91
CA VAL A 18 -7.76 8.29 1.50
C VAL A 18 -8.85 7.51 0.77
N ASP A 19 -9.96 8.17 0.42
CA ASP A 19 -11.04 7.56 -0.37
C ASP A 19 -10.57 7.20 -1.78
N ASP A 20 -9.85 8.11 -2.45
CA ASP A 20 -9.23 7.87 -3.75
C ASP A 20 -8.29 6.66 -3.71
N PHE A 21 -7.38 6.63 -2.73
CA PHE A 21 -6.43 5.55 -2.56
C PHE A 21 -7.13 4.19 -2.42
N LEU A 22 -8.12 4.10 -1.53
CA LEU A 22 -8.87 2.86 -1.32
C LEU A 22 -9.66 2.45 -2.56
N ALA A 23 -10.30 3.40 -3.25
CA ALA A 23 -11.04 3.15 -4.48
C ALA A 23 -10.13 2.68 -5.63
N ASN A 24 -8.91 3.23 -5.73
CA ASN A 24 -7.93 2.85 -6.73
C ASN A 24 -7.34 1.47 -6.40
N MET A 25 -6.91 1.22 -5.16
CA MET A 25 -6.41 -0.09 -4.74
C MET A 25 -7.43 -1.21 -4.97
N ALA A 26 -8.72 -0.95 -4.74
CA ALA A 26 -9.78 -1.94 -4.98
C ALA A 26 -9.97 -2.31 -6.47
N LYS A 27 -9.47 -1.48 -7.40
CA LYS A 27 -9.59 -1.70 -8.86
C LYS A 27 -8.31 -2.29 -9.47
N LEU A 28 -7.19 -2.23 -8.76
CA LEU A 28 -5.90 -2.64 -9.32
C LEU A 28 -5.81 -4.16 -9.39
N SER A 29 -5.37 -4.64 -10.55
CA SER A 29 -5.08 -6.04 -10.78
C SER A 29 -3.61 -6.34 -10.51
N VAL A 30 -3.36 -7.54 -10.00
CA VAL A 30 -2.02 -8.12 -9.95
C VAL A 30 -1.56 -8.41 -11.38
N VAL A 31 -0.37 -7.95 -11.76
CA VAL A 31 0.20 -8.24 -13.08
C VAL A 31 0.73 -9.67 -13.13
N MET A 32 1.41 -10.09 -12.05
CA MET A 32 2.00 -11.41 -11.93
C MET A 32 2.18 -11.78 -10.46
N GLU A 33 1.92 -13.04 -10.11
CA GLU A 33 2.34 -13.62 -8.84
C GLU A 33 3.75 -14.22 -8.97
N ILE A 34 4.57 -14.02 -7.95
CA ILE A 34 5.96 -14.48 -7.88
C ILE A 34 6.06 -15.46 -6.71
N THR A 35 6.45 -16.70 -7.01
CA THR A 35 6.80 -17.68 -6.00
C THR A 35 8.18 -17.35 -5.44
N ALA A 36 8.20 -16.52 -4.39
CA ALA A 36 9.41 -16.16 -3.66
C ALA A 36 9.44 -16.87 -2.30
N THR A 37 10.62 -17.34 -1.91
CA THR A 37 10.92 -17.80 -0.56
C THR A 37 11.16 -16.60 0.37
N VAL A 38 11.13 -16.84 1.69
CA VAL A 38 11.37 -15.78 2.69
C VAL A 38 12.75 -15.14 2.50
N SER A 39 13.78 -15.93 2.19
CA SER A 39 15.14 -15.43 1.98
C SER A 39 15.31 -14.54 0.74
N GLU A 40 14.36 -14.59 -0.19
CA GLU A 40 14.37 -13.81 -1.43
C GLU A 40 13.61 -12.48 -1.28
N LEU A 41 12.92 -12.23 -0.15
CA LEU A 41 12.17 -10.98 0.07
C LEU A 41 13.05 -9.73 -0.04
N LYS A 42 14.30 -9.81 0.41
CA LYS A 42 15.29 -8.74 0.27
C LYS A 42 15.57 -8.36 -1.19
N ASP A 43 15.50 -9.32 -2.12
CA ASP A 43 15.79 -9.10 -3.55
C ASP A 43 14.67 -8.31 -4.24
N TYR A 44 13.51 -8.21 -3.58
CA TYR A 44 12.35 -7.43 -4.00
C TYR A 44 12.15 -6.16 -3.16
N GLY A 45 13.08 -5.83 -2.27
CA GLY A 45 12.95 -4.69 -1.35
C GLY A 45 11.82 -4.86 -0.33
N LEU A 46 11.47 -6.10 0.02
CA LEU A 46 10.40 -6.44 0.99
C LEU A 46 10.92 -6.85 2.36
N GLU A 47 12.24 -6.80 2.57
CA GLU A 47 12.90 -7.04 3.86
C GLU A 47 14.11 -6.09 4.02
N PRO A 48 13.92 -4.92 4.67
CA PRO A 48 12.64 -4.34 5.08
C PRO A 48 11.84 -3.79 3.87
N PRO A 49 10.51 -3.72 3.96
CA PRO A 49 9.70 -3.08 2.93
C PRO A 49 9.93 -1.57 2.86
N GLN A 50 9.92 -1.01 1.65
CA GLN A 50 10.00 0.43 1.41
C GLN A 50 8.83 1.19 2.04
N SER A 51 7.65 0.58 2.06
CA SER A 51 6.44 1.19 2.63
C SER A 51 5.45 0.15 3.11
N VAL A 52 4.69 0.48 4.16
CA VAL A 52 3.68 -0.43 4.73
C VAL A 52 2.40 0.34 5.02
N VAL A 53 1.27 -0.16 4.51
CA VAL A 53 -0.08 0.28 4.88
C VAL A 53 -0.77 -0.83 5.66
N GLN A 54 -1.33 -0.48 6.82
CA GLN A 54 -2.17 -1.38 7.62
C GLN A 54 -3.62 -0.88 7.61
N LEU A 55 -4.50 -1.64 6.96
CA LEU A 55 -5.93 -1.37 6.94
C LEU A 55 -6.65 -2.20 8.00
N ARG A 56 -7.13 -1.53 9.05
CA ARG A 56 -7.97 -2.11 10.09
C ARG A 56 -9.44 -1.96 9.69
N LEU A 57 -10.13 -3.08 9.49
CA LEU A 57 -11.57 -3.09 9.21
C LEU A 57 -12.32 -3.47 10.48
N ARG A 58 -13.46 -2.81 10.72
CA ARG A 58 -14.29 -3.09 11.90
C ARG A 58 -14.75 -4.55 11.87
N GLY A 59 -14.52 -5.27 12.96
CA GLY A 59 -14.91 -6.69 13.08
C GLY A 59 -14.02 -7.67 12.30
N ARG A 60 -12.87 -7.21 11.76
CA ARG A 60 -11.91 -8.08 11.08
C ARG A 60 -10.54 -7.97 11.76
N ASP A 61 -10.02 -9.14 12.13
CA ASP A 61 -8.68 -9.33 12.67
C ASP A 61 -8.09 -10.61 12.03
N PRO A 62 -6.80 -10.65 11.62
CA PRO A 62 -5.80 -9.58 11.63
C PRO A 62 -6.12 -8.42 10.66
N PRO A 63 -5.48 -7.23 10.82
CA PRO A 63 -5.52 -6.18 9.83
C PRO A 63 -4.99 -6.66 8.48
N LEU A 64 -5.50 -6.06 7.40
CA LEU A 64 -4.89 -6.22 6.09
C LEU A 64 -3.61 -5.42 6.06
N VAL A 65 -2.50 -6.07 5.75
CA VAL A 65 -1.19 -5.43 5.61
C VAL A 65 -0.82 -5.44 4.13
N LEU A 66 -0.47 -4.30 3.58
CA LEU A 66 0.10 -4.18 2.24
C LEU A 66 1.52 -3.62 2.38
N GLN A 67 2.48 -4.39 1.90
CA GLN A 67 3.89 -4.04 1.88
C GLN A 67 4.27 -3.71 0.44
N LEU A 68 4.96 -2.58 0.22
CA LEU A 68 5.58 -2.21 -1.04
C LEU A 68 7.09 -2.35 -0.91
N GLY A 69 7.71 -2.93 -1.94
CA GLY A 69 9.14 -3.01 -2.09
C GLY A 69 9.63 -2.20 -3.29
N ASP A 70 10.64 -2.72 -3.97
CA ASP A 70 11.32 -2.00 -5.04
C ASP A 70 10.50 -2.02 -6.35
N ARG A 71 10.83 -1.07 -7.23
CA ARG A 71 10.39 -1.15 -8.63
C ARG A 71 11.13 -2.29 -9.32
N ASN A 72 10.46 -2.98 -10.24
CA ASN A 72 11.16 -3.96 -11.06
C ASN A 72 12.21 -3.27 -11.97
N PRO A 73 13.24 -3.98 -12.44
CA PRO A 73 14.31 -3.37 -13.25
C PRO A 73 13.83 -2.63 -14.51
N SER A 74 12.75 -3.11 -15.13
CA SER A 74 12.14 -2.47 -16.30
C SER A 74 11.27 -1.25 -15.97
N VAL A 75 11.10 -0.93 -14.69
CA VAL A 75 10.31 0.20 -14.16
C VAL A 75 8.85 0.18 -14.63
N THR A 76 8.31 -1.01 -14.89
CA THR A 76 6.91 -1.22 -15.32
C THR A 76 5.98 -1.52 -14.13
N GLY A 77 6.54 -1.83 -12.97
CA GLY A 77 5.79 -2.20 -11.79
C GLY A 77 6.58 -2.08 -10.49
N VAL A 78 5.91 -2.41 -9.40
CA VAL A 78 6.46 -2.45 -8.04
C VAL A 78 6.19 -3.82 -7.43
N TYR A 79 7.16 -4.35 -6.70
CA TYR A 79 6.95 -5.57 -5.93
C TYR A 79 6.11 -5.24 -4.70
N ALA A 80 5.12 -6.08 -4.43
CA ALA A 80 4.25 -5.92 -3.27
C ALA A 80 3.98 -7.26 -2.60
N ARG A 81 3.54 -7.22 -1.35
CA ARG A 81 3.13 -8.40 -0.59
C ARG A 81 1.90 -8.09 0.26
N ILE A 82 0.92 -8.98 0.21
CA ILE A 82 -0.31 -8.88 1.00
C ILE A 82 -0.18 -9.78 2.23
N GLY A 83 -0.24 -9.19 3.42
CA GLY A 83 0.01 -9.88 4.68
C GLY A 83 1.48 -10.26 4.86
N ASN A 84 1.77 -10.97 5.96
CA ASN A 84 3.12 -11.44 6.28
C ASN A 84 3.45 -12.83 5.71
N SER A 85 2.47 -13.49 5.08
CA SER A 85 2.60 -14.84 4.53
C SER A 85 2.09 -14.97 3.09
N GLY A 86 1.58 -13.88 2.50
CA GLY A 86 1.12 -13.90 1.11
C GLY A 86 2.28 -13.97 0.11
N PRO A 87 1.97 -14.30 -1.16
CA PRO A 87 2.95 -14.30 -2.22
C PRO A 87 3.48 -12.89 -2.48
N VAL A 88 4.69 -12.82 -3.04
CA VAL A 88 5.17 -11.59 -3.66
C VAL A 88 4.42 -11.44 -4.98
N VAL A 89 4.00 -10.23 -5.30
CA VAL A 89 3.35 -9.91 -6.57
C VAL A 89 4.08 -8.77 -7.25
N LEU A 90 4.11 -8.79 -8.58
CA LEU A 90 4.39 -7.59 -9.35
C LEU A 90 3.06 -6.86 -9.58
N ALA A 91 2.95 -5.67 -9.03
CA ALA A 91 1.83 -4.79 -9.27
C ALA A 91 2.22 -3.69 -10.27
N GLY A 92 1.25 -3.15 -11.01
CA GLY A 92 1.54 -2.10 -12.00
C GLY A 92 2.13 -0.84 -11.36
N ALA A 93 2.90 -0.07 -12.14
CA ALA A 93 3.58 1.14 -11.64
C ALA A 93 2.64 2.17 -10.97
N LEU A 94 1.36 2.17 -11.34
CA LEU A 94 0.34 3.03 -10.73
C LEU A 94 0.17 2.77 -9.23
N VAL A 95 0.43 1.55 -8.75
CA VAL A 95 0.37 1.24 -7.31
C VAL A 95 1.37 2.10 -6.54
N ALA A 96 2.62 2.17 -7.01
CA ALA A 96 3.64 3.00 -6.36
C ALA A 96 3.22 4.49 -6.33
N TRP A 97 2.62 4.97 -7.42
CA TRP A 97 2.11 6.34 -7.49
C TRP A 97 1.00 6.64 -6.47
N GLU A 98 0.04 5.72 -6.29
CA GLU A 98 -1.03 5.89 -5.32
C GLU A 98 -0.50 5.91 -3.87
N PHE A 99 0.51 5.11 -3.58
CA PHE A 99 1.21 5.14 -2.29
C PHE A 99 1.94 6.46 -2.06
N ASP A 100 2.71 6.93 -3.06
CA ASP A 100 3.40 8.21 -3.00
C ASP A 100 2.41 9.37 -2.77
N LYS A 101 1.29 9.39 -3.49
CA LYS A 101 0.23 10.39 -3.33
C LYS A 101 -0.36 10.34 -1.92
N LEU A 102 -0.66 9.15 -1.41
CA LEU A 102 -1.22 8.98 -0.07
C LEU A 102 -0.25 9.49 1.00
N PHE A 103 1.02 9.06 0.99
CA PHE A 103 1.96 9.45 2.03
C PHE A 103 2.29 10.93 2.02
N ARG A 104 2.45 11.53 0.83
CA ARG A 104 2.62 12.99 0.73
C ARG A 104 1.47 13.74 1.37
N ALA A 105 0.23 13.35 1.06
CA ALA A 105 -0.96 14.00 1.64
C ALA A 105 -1.11 13.78 3.16
N LEU A 106 -0.49 12.74 3.72
CA LEU A 106 -0.48 12.49 5.16
C LEU A 106 0.64 13.23 5.90
N ASP A 107 1.75 13.51 5.21
CA ASP A 107 2.90 14.25 5.75
C ASP A 107 2.73 15.77 5.62
N GLU A 108 1.90 16.24 4.70
CA GLU A 108 1.60 17.67 4.54
C GLU A 108 0.88 18.24 5.77
N PRO A 109 1.35 19.36 6.35
CA PRO A 109 0.60 20.03 7.40
C PRO A 109 -0.74 20.53 6.83
N ALA A 110 -1.82 20.39 7.59
CA ALA A 110 -3.11 20.96 7.20
C ALA A 110 -2.94 22.47 6.95
N GLU A 111 -3.20 22.92 5.71
CA GLU A 111 -3.27 24.36 5.42
C GLU A 111 -4.32 25.00 6.34
N GLN A 112 -3.90 26.03 7.06
CA GLN A 112 -4.67 26.75 8.08
C GLN A 112 -5.72 27.67 7.47
#